data_AF-A0A535E8W2-F1
#
_entry.id   AF-A0A535E8W2-F1
#
_cell.length_a   1.000
_cell.length_b   1.000
_cell.length_c   1.000
_cell.angle_alpha   90.00
_cell.angle_beta   90.00
_cell.angle_gamma   90.00
#
_symmetry.space_group_name_H-M   'P 1'
#
loop_
_entity.id
_entity.type
_entity.pdbx_description
1 polymer ?
#
loop_
_entity_poly.entity_id
_entity_poly.type
_entity_poly.pdbx_seq_one_letter_code
_entity_poly.pdbx_strand_id
1 'polypeptide(L)'
;RDWGNIDWSNLDLSVFRPRRGNVRRPPASRGVVITIVILLLLLVPVLLLPLNEFLTDLLWFRSLGLEDVYLRRYTAGFWAFVAFFLIFVVIALPNLYLALRPQVPRVVVEQATRSSALAQTLRLLWVPAIPAFFFGLAGGDQWDQLLRWLNAVPFGVSDP
;
A
#
# COMPACT_ATOMS: atom_id res chain seq x y z
N ARG A 1 -29.84 -39.81 -62.05
CA ARG A 1 -29.74 -38.71 -61.04
C ARG A 1 -28.88 -39.30 -59.95
N ASP A 2 -27.57 -39.21 -60.15
CA ASP A 2 -26.59 -39.96 -59.37
C ASP A 2 -26.08 -39.04 -58.28
N TRP A 3 -26.57 -39.23 -57.07
CA TRP A 3 -26.03 -38.59 -55.88
C TRP A 3 -24.83 -39.42 -55.45
N GLY A 4 -23.64 -38.82 -55.59
CA GLY A 4 -22.36 -39.44 -55.30
C GLY A 4 -22.29 -39.96 -53.86
N ASN A 5 -21.74 -41.16 -53.71
CA ASN A 5 -21.45 -41.80 -52.43
C ASN A 5 -20.34 -40.99 -51.73
N ILE A 6 -20.71 -40.15 -50.77
CA ILE A 6 -19.76 -39.32 -50.03
C ILE A 6 -19.02 -40.23 -49.03
N ASP A 7 -17.71 -40.38 -49.24
CA ASP A 7 -16.85 -41.15 -48.34
C ASP A 7 -16.46 -40.30 -47.13
N TRP A 8 -17.17 -40.51 -46.03
CA TRP A 8 -16.98 -39.81 -44.77
C TRP A 8 -15.76 -40.30 -43.98
N SER A 9 -15.05 -41.33 -44.43
CA SER A 9 -13.93 -41.93 -43.69
C SER A 9 -12.67 -41.05 -43.65
N ASN A 10 -12.53 -40.11 -44.58
CA ASN A 10 -11.40 -39.18 -44.68
C ASN A 10 -11.66 -37.81 -44.02
N LEU A 11 -12.74 -37.66 -43.25
CA LEU A 11 -12.96 -36.44 -42.48
C LEU A 11 -11.98 -36.35 -41.31
N ASP A 12 -10.98 -35.48 -41.45
CA ASP A 12 -10.05 -35.17 -40.37
C ASP A 12 -10.74 -34.31 -39.29
N LEU A 13 -11.34 -34.99 -38.32
CA LEU A 13 -11.98 -34.38 -37.16
C LEU A 13 -10.98 -33.87 -36.11
N SER A 14 -9.66 -33.93 -36.38
CA SER A 14 -8.64 -33.44 -35.46
C SER A 14 -8.70 -31.93 -35.23
N VAL A 15 -9.23 -31.18 -36.21
CA VAL A 15 -9.46 -29.73 -36.12
C VAL A 15 -10.47 -29.37 -35.03
N PHE A 16 -11.40 -30.28 -34.71
CA PHE A 16 -12.41 -30.08 -33.67
C PHE A 16 -11.98 -30.56 -32.28
N ARG A 17 -10.75 -31.06 -32.12
CA ARG A 17 -10.25 -31.36 -30.79
C ARG A 17 -9.89 -30.04 -30.12
N PRO A 18 -10.60 -29.62 -29.06
CA PRO A 18 -10.16 -28.47 -28.29
C PRO A 18 -8.75 -28.79 -27.80
N ARG A 19 -7.79 -27.94 -28.18
CA ARG A 19 -6.44 -27.97 -27.63
C ARG A 19 -6.62 -27.98 -26.12
N ARG A 20 -6.34 -29.12 -25.46
CA ARG A 20 -6.37 -29.22 -24.00
C ARG A 20 -5.35 -28.20 -23.49
N GLY A 21 -5.81 -26.99 -23.23
CA GLY A 21 -5.04 -26.00 -22.51
C GLY A 21 -4.62 -26.66 -21.21
N ASN A 22 -3.36 -26.47 -20.83
CA ASN A 22 -2.88 -26.90 -19.52
C ASN A 22 -3.84 -26.34 -18.48
N VAL A 23 -4.77 -27.16 -17.99
CA VAL A 23 -5.56 -26.85 -16.81
C VAL A 23 -4.54 -26.76 -15.72
N ARG A 24 -4.18 -25.53 -15.33
CA ARG A 24 -3.36 -25.26 -14.16
C ARG A 24 -4.06 -26.01 -13.04
N ARG A 25 -3.49 -27.15 -12.62
CA ARG A 25 -4.01 -27.90 -11.48
C ARG A 25 -4.14 -26.88 -10.34
N PRO A 26 -5.29 -26.78 -9.66
CA PRO A 26 -5.37 -25.92 -8.47
C PRO A 26 -4.20 -26.30 -7.57
N PRO A 27 -3.52 -25.33 -6.93
CA PRO A 27 -2.43 -25.65 -6.01
C PRO A 27 -2.96 -26.73 -5.06
N ALA A 28 -2.24 -27.86 -4.98
CA ALA A 28 -2.65 -28.99 -4.16
C ALA A 28 -3.10 -28.43 -2.80
N SER A 29 -4.31 -28.74 -2.36
CA SER A 29 -4.95 -28.11 -1.19
C SER A 29 -4.04 -28.02 0.04
N ARG A 30 -3.12 -28.98 0.18
CA ARG A 30 -2.04 -29.01 1.17
C ARG A 30 -1.11 -27.79 1.11
N GLY A 31 -0.68 -27.36 -0.07
CA GLY A 31 0.19 -26.18 -0.24
C GLY A 31 -0.50 -24.89 0.16
N VAL A 32 -1.80 -24.74 -0.14
CA VAL A 32 -2.60 -23.59 0.30
C VAL A 32 -2.76 -23.59 1.82
N VAL A 33 -3.08 -24.73 2.41
CA VAL A 33 -3.21 -24.88 3.88
C VAL A 33 -1.89 -24.55 4.57
N ILE A 34 -0.76 -25.07 4.09
CA ILE A 34 0.56 -24.77 4.66
C ILE A 34 0.87 -23.27 4.57
N THR A 35 0.62 -22.63 3.42
CA THR A 35 0.81 -21.18 3.26
C THR A 35 -0.07 -20.38 4.22
N ILE A 36 -1.34 -20.75 4.38
CA ILE A 36 -2.26 -20.08 5.33
C ILE A 36 -1.77 -20.25 6.76
N VAL A 37 -1.34 -21.45 7.14
CA VAL A 37 -0.83 -21.73 8.50
C VAL A 37 0.44 -20.92 8.78
N ILE A 38 1.39 -20.89 7.83
CA ILE A 38 2.62 -20.09 7.97
C ILE A 38 2.26 -18.60 8.05
N LEU A 39 1.36 -18.12 7.19
CA LEU A 39 0.91 -16.73 7.21
C LEU A 39 0.29 -16.38 8.57
N LEU A 40 -0.61 -17.22 9.09
CA LEU A 40 -1.20 -17.02 10.42
C LEU A 40 -0.14 -17.03 11.52
N LEU A 41 0.79 -17.98 11.49
CA LEU A 41 1.85 -18.08 12.49
C LEU A 41 2.74 -16.82 12.51
N LEU A 42 2.97 -16.19 11.36
CA LEU A 42 3.72 -14.94 11.28
C LEU A 42 2.87 -13.70 11.58
N LEU A 43 1.62 -13.65 11.11
CA LEU A 43 0.78 -12.46 11.20
C LEU A 43 0.15 -12.31 12.59
N VAL A 44 -0.21 -13.42 13.24
CA VAL A 44 -0.88 -13.41 14.56
C VAL A 44 -0.02 -12.72 15.62
N PRO A 45 1.26 -13.05 15.82
CA PRO A 45 2.10 -12.35 16.80
C PRO A 45 2.30 -10.88 16.46
N VAL A 46 2.50 -10.56 15.17
CA VAL A 46 2.68 -9.17 14.70
C VAL A 46 1.47 -8.29 15.00
N LEU A 47 0.26 -8.86 14.96
CA LEU A 47 -0.98 -8.13 15.24
C LEU A 47 -1.38 -8.17 16.72
N LEU A 48 -1.23 -9.31 17.38
CA LEU A 48 -1.73 -9.50 18.75
C LEU A 48 -0.78 -8.99 19.83
N LEU A 49 0.54 -9.07 19.64
CA LEU A 49 1.49 -8.62 20.67
C LEU A 49 1.36 -7.11 20.97
N PRO A 50 1.39 -6.21 19.96
CA PRO A 50 1.24 -4.78 20.23
C PRO A 50 -0.14 -4.43 20.78
N LEU A 51 -1.17 -5.17 20.36
CA LEU A 51 -2.54 -4.96 20.85
C LEU A 51 -2.68 -5.39 22.31
N ASN A 52 -2.04 -6.49 22.70
CA ASN A 52 -2.00 -6.95 24.08
C ASN A 52 -1.26 -5.96 24.99
N GLU A 53 -0.09 -5.48 24.55
CA GLU A 53 0.66 -4.42 25.26
C GLU A 53 -0.19 -3.16 25.40
N PHE A 54 -0.79 -2.69 24.30
CA PHE A 54 -1.63 -1.51 24.30
C PHE A 54 -2.80 -1.60 25.28
N LEU A 55 -3.52 -2.73 25.30
CA LEU A 55 -4.66 -2.95 26.20
C LEU A 55 -4.23 -3.07 27.65
N THR A 56 -3.11 -3.76 27.89
CA THR A 56 -2.56 -3.93 29.25
C THR A 56 -2.20 -2.56 29.84
N ASP A 57 -1.47 -1.75 29.08
CA ASP A 57 -1.08 -0.40 29.49
C ASP A 57 -2.31 0.50 29.63
N LEU A 58 -3.26 0.45 28.70
CA LEU A 58 -4.49 1.23 28.77
C LEU A 58 -5.28 0.94 30.05
N LEU A 59 -5.48 -0.33 30.38
CA LEU A 59 -6.19 -0.74 31.59
C LEU A 59 -5.43 -0.34 32.86
N TRP A 60 -4.09 -0.42 32.84
CA TRP A 60 -3.25 0.03 33.93
C TRP A 60 -3.36 1.55 34.14
N PHE A 61 -3.21 2.36 33.09
CA PHE A 61 -3.39 3.82 33.16
C PHE A 61 -4.81 4.21 33.59
N ARG A 62 -5.83 3.48 33.14
CA ARG A 62 -7.22 3.67 33.59
C ARG A 62 -7.37 3.41 35.09
N SER A 63 -6.71 2.38 35.63
CA SER A 63 -6.76 2.08 37.07
C SER A 63 -6.17 3.20 37.94
N LEU A 64 -5.26 4.00 37.37
CA LEU A 64 -4.64 5.15 38.01
C LEU A 64 -5.42 6.47 37.76
N GLY A 65 -6.48 6.45 36.96
CA GLY A 65 -7.20 7.65 36.51
C GLY A 65 -6.41 8.52 35.51
N LEU A 66 -5.38 7.95 34.87
CA LEU A 66 -4.47 8.65 33.94
C LEU A 66 -4.65 8.21 32.47
N GLU A 67 -5.80 7.63 32.13
CA GLU A 67 -6.13 7.17 30.76
C GLU A 67 -5.93 8.27 29.70
N ASP A 68 -6.36 9.49 30.01
CA ASP A 68 -6.25 10.63 29.08
C ASP A 68 -4.81 10.93 28.70
N VAL A 69 -3.84 10.77 29.62
CA VAL A 69 -2.42 11.03 29.36
C VAL A 69 -1.87 9.99 28.38
N TYR A 70 -2.23 8.72 28.57
CA TYR A 70 -1.82 7.64 27.69
C TYR A 70 -2.39 7.83 26.28
N LEU A 71 -3.69 8.13 26.16
CA LEU A 71 -4.31 8.42 24.86
C LEU A 71 -3.76 9.70 24.21
N ARG A 72 -3.34 10.68 25.02
CA ARG A 72 -2.71 11.90 24.51
C ARG A 72 -1.42 11.61 23.76
N ARG A 73 -0.61 10.65 24.22
CA ARG A 73 0.60 10.21 23.51
C ARG A 73 0.28 9.68 22.11
N TYR A 74 -0.71 8.79 21.98
CA TYR A 74 -1.09 8.22 20.68
C TYR A 74 -1.69 9.25 19.74
N THR A 75 -2.53 10.13 20.26
CA THR A 75 -3.12 11.21 19.45
C THR A 75 -2.05 12.22 19.00
N ALA A 76 -1.08 12.55 19.85
CA ALA A 76 0.07 13.37 19.46
C ALA A 76 0.93 12.70 18.38
N GLY A 77 1.24 11.40 18.54
CA GLY A 77 1.91 10.58 17.53
C GLY A 77 1.18 10.58 16.19
N PHE A 78 -0.14 10.38 16.21
CA PHE A 78 -0.97 10.41 15.02
C PHE A 78 -0.97 11.77 14.32
N TRP A 79 -1.10 12.87 15.06
CA TRP A 79 -1.05 14.21 14.48
C TRP A 79 0.32 14.56 13.92
N ALA A 80 1.40 14.14 14.58
CA ALA A 80 2.75 14.25 14.03
C ALA A 80 2.87 13.45 12.72
N PHE A 81 2.40 12.19 12.70
CA PHE A 81 2.35 11.39 11.47
C PHE A 81 1.65 12.13 10.33
N VAL A 82 0.44 12.66 10.60
CA VAL A 82 -0.34 13.40 9.60
C VAL A 82 0.41 14.63 9.11
N ALA A 83 1.02 15.41 10.01
CA ALA A 83 1.77 16.61 9.64
C ALA A 83 2.95 16.28 8.70
N PHE A 84 3.80 15.32 9.07
CA PHE A 84 4.95 14.91 8.26
C PHE A 84 4.52 14.26 6.94
N PHE A 85 3.50 13.40 6.96
CA PHE A 85 2.90 12.82 5.75
C PHE A 85 2.45 13.92 4.78
N LEU A 86 1.68 14.90 5.27
CA LEU A 86 1.18 15.99 4.45
C LEU A 86 2.30 16.87 3.90
N ILE A 87 3.32 17.20 4.72
CA ILE A 87 4.50 17.94 4.26
C ILE A 87 5.15 17.21 3.08
N PHE A 88 5.37 15.90 3.19
CA PHE A 88 5.96 15.12 2.11
C PHE A 88 5.08 15.11 0.87
N VAL A 89 3.77 14.85 1.02
CA VAL A 89 2.81 14.80 -0.09
C VAL A 89 2.74 16.14 -0.82
N VAL A 90 2.68 17.25 -0.08
CA VAL A 90 2.62 18.61 -0.64
C VAL A 90 3.86 18.95 -1.46
N ILE A 91 5.03 18.40 -1.10
CA ILE A 91 6.27 18.60 -1.87
C ILE A 91 6.37 17.61 -3.04
N ALA A 92 6.07 16.34 -2.80
CA ALA A 92 6.27 15.27 -3.76
C ALA A 92 5.25 15.28 -4.90
N LEU A 93 3.98 15.59 -4.63
CA LEU A 93 2.93 15.59 -5.66
C LEU A 93 3.19 16.62 -6.77
N PRO A 94 3.47 17.91 -6.48
CA PRO A 94 3.79 18.88 -7.52
C PRO A 94 5.07 18.50 -8.28
N ASN A 95 6.10 18.02 -7.58
CA ASN A 95 7.35 17.60 -8.21
C ASN A 95 7.11 16.45 -9.20
N LEU A 96 6.35 15.43 -8.80
CA LEU A 96 6.01 14.30 -9.66
C LEU A 96 5.11 14.71 -10.83
N TYR A 97 4.12 15.56 -10.58
CA TYR A 97 3.26 16.10 -11.63
C TYR A 97 4.08 16.85 -12.69
N LEU A 98 5.01 17.71 -12.25
CA LEU A 98 5.90 18.43 -13.16
C LEU A 98 6.83 17.50 -13.93
N ALA A 99 7.34 16.43 -13.30
CA ALA A 99 8.19 15.44 -13.96
C ALA A 99 7.44 14.60 -15.02
N LEU A 100 6.17 14.27 -14.75
CA LEU A 100 5.32 13.45 -15.62
C LEU A 100 4.44 14.27 -16.56
N ARG A 101 4.55 15.60 -16.56
CA ARG A 101 3.72 16.45 -17.40
C ARG A 101 3.97 16.09 -18.88
N PRO A 102 2.92 15.93 -19.70
CA PRO A 102 3.09 15.65 -21.12
C PRO A 102 3.87 16.79 -21.78
N GLN A 103 5.09 16.53 -22.24
CA GLN A 103 5.78 17.46 -23.12
C GLN A 103 5.19 17.31 -24.52
N VAL A 104 4.93 18.44 -25.19
CA VAL A 104 4.42 18.44 -26.56
C VAL A 104 5.43 17.69 -27.44
N PRO A 105 5.05 16.60 -28.13
CA PRO A 105 6.02 15.81 -28.86
C PRO A 105 6.59 16.63 -30.02
N ARG A 106 7.92 16.71 -30.10
CA ARG A 106 8.59 16.94 -31.39
C ARG A 106 8.21 15.75 -32.26
N VAL A 107 7.51 16.04 -33.36
CA VAL A 107 6.91 15.06 -34.28
C VAL A 107 7.89 13.93 -34.62
N VAL A 108 7.72 12.77 -34.01
CA VAL A 108 8.23 11.50 -34.53
C VAL A 108 7.09 10.52 -34.46
N VAL A 109 6.65 10.12 -35.65
CA VAL A 109 5.52 9.25 -35.90
C VAL A 109 5.95 7.84 -35.55
N GLU A 110 5.59 7.35 -34.36
CA GLU A 110 5.60 5.93 -34.11
C GLU A 110 4.33 5.51 -33.37
N GLN A 111 3.67 4.53 -33.98
CA GLN A 111 2.36 3.99 -33.67
C GLN A 111 2.45 3.02 -32.48
N ALA A 112 3.04 3.46 -31.36
CA ALA A 112 2.86 2.77 -30.10
C ALA A 112 1.51 3.20 -29.51
N THR A 113 0.71 2.24 -29.06
CA THR A 113 -0.59 2.45 -28.37
C THR A 113 -0.47 3.57 -27.33
N ARG A 114 -0.85 4.79 -27.69
CA ARG A 114 -0.70 5.97 -26.84
C ARG A 114 -1.74 5.87 -25.74
N SER A 115 -1.39 5.25 -24.61
CA SER A 115 -2.03 5.64 -23.36
C SER A 115 -1.88 7.15 -23.26
N SER A 116 -3.00 7.88 -23.18
CA SER A 116 -2.99 9.33 -22.99
C SER A 116 -1.95 9.66 -21.92
N ALA A 117 -1.01 10.56 -22.20
CA ALA A 117 0.05 10.89 -21.26
C ALA A 117 -0.53 11.31 -19.89
N LEU A 118 -1.72 11.91 -19.89
CA LEU A 118 -2.51 12.20 -18.69
C LEU A 118 -2.92 10.94 -17.90
N ALA A 119 -3.33 9.87 -18.58
CA ALA A 119 -3.70 8.61 -17.93
C ALA A 119 -2.48 7.95 -17.25
N GLN A 120 -1.30 8.05 -17.88
CA GLN A 120 -0.04 7.59 -17.28
C GLN A 120 0.33 8.43 -16.04
N THR A 121 0.20 9.76 -16.12
CA THR A 121 0.44 10.66 -14.98
C THR A 121 -0.50 10.36 -13.81
N LEU A 122 -1.81 10.20 -14.08
CA LEU A 122 -2.80 9.87 -13.05
C LEU A 122 -2.54 8.49 -12.41
N ARG A 123 -2.11 7.51 -13.21
CA ARG A 123 -1.78 6.17 -12.72
C ARG A 123 -0.57 6.16 -11.77
N LEU A 124 0.31 7.14 -11.87
CA LEU A 124 1.53 7.24 -11.04
C LEU A 124 1.38 8.20 -9.86
N LEU A 125 0.29 8.98 -9.79
CA LEU A 125 0.12 10.02 -8.77
C LEU A 125 -0.01 9.47 -7.33
N TRP A 126 -0.37 8.20 -7.17
CA TRP A 126 -0.42 7.53 -5.86
C TRP A 126 0.94 7.00 -5.38
N VAL A 127 1.92 6.84 -6.28
CA VAL A 127 3.27 6.34 -5.95
C VAL A 127 3.94 7.10 -4.79
N PRO A 128 3.90 8.45 -4.70
CA PRO A 128 4.52 9.17 -3.59
C PRO A 128 3.85 8.91 -2.25
N ALA A 129 2.64 8.33 -2.20
CA ALA A 129 1.99 7.97 -0.95
C ALA A 129 2.79 6.92 -0.15
N ILE A 130 3.54 6.04 -0.82
CA ILE A 130 4.37 5.03 -0.14
C ILE A 130 5.49 5.69 0.67
N PRO A 131 6.43 6.46 0.07
CA PRO A 131 7.46 7.14 0.86
C PRO A 131 6.86 8.20 1.80
N ALA A 132 5.75 8.84 1.43
CA ALA A 132 5.04 9.74 2.34
C ALA A 132 4.57 9.03 3.61
N PHE A 133 4.03 7.81 3.49
CA PHE A 133 3.60 7.00 4.63
C PHE A 133 4.77 6.70 5.57
N PHE A 134 5.92 6.26 5.03
CA PHE A 134 7.11 6.02 5.87
C PHE A 134 7.68 7.29 6.49
N PHE A 135 7.66 8.41 5.76
CA PHE A 135 8.08 9.70 6.29
C PHE A 135 7.13 10.19 7.41
N GLY A 136 5.82 9.97 7.24
CA GLY A 136 4.82 10.15 8.27
C GLY A 136 5.10 9.28 9.49
N LEU A 137 5.37 7.98 9.32
CA LEU A 137 5.69 7.07 10.43
C LEU A 137 6.90 7.56 11.23
N ALA A 138 7.99 7.90 10.53
CA ALA A 138 9.18 8.45 11.16
C ALA A 138 8.90 9.77 11.90
N GLY A 139 8.06 10.63 11.34
CA GLY A 139 7.61 11.86 12.00
C GLY A 139 6.71 11.61 13.21
N GLY A 140 5.87 10.59 13.15
CA GLY A 140 5.01 10.13 14.24
C GLY A 140 5.80 9.73 15.47
N ASP A 141 6.94 9.06 15.29
CA ASP A 141 7.86 8.69 16.39
C ASP A 141 8.52 9.91 17.06
N GLN A 142 8.61 11.03 16.34
CA GLN A 142 9.21 12.29 16.83
C GLN A 142 8.19 13.24 17.47
N TRP A 143 6.97 12.76 17.78
CA TRP A 143 5.91 13.58 18.37
C TRP A 143 6.35 14.33 19.63
N ASP A 144 7.13 13.69 20.50
CA ASP A 144 7.60 14.27 21.75
C ASP A 144 8.57 15.42 21.50
N GLN A 145 9.56 15.21 20.62
CA GLN A 145 10.48 16.27 20.22
C GLN A 145 9.75 17.44 19.54
N LEU A 146 8.78 17.14 18.68
CA LEU A 146 7.95 18.15 18.03
C LEU A 146 7.16 18.97 19.05
N LEU A 147 6.52 18.32 20.04
CA LEU A 147 5.77 19.01 21.07
C LEU A 147 6.67 19.88 21.95
N ARG A 148 7.86 19.39 22.32
CA ARG A 148 8.84 20.17 23.09
C ARG A 148 9.32 21.39 22.31
N TRP A 149 9.50 21.25 21.00
CA TRP A 149 9.87 22.38 20.13
C TRP A 149 8.74 23.41 20.02
N LEU A 150 7.50 22.97 19.82
CA LEU A 150 6.32 23.85 19.73
C LEU A 150 6.00 24.56 21.05
N ASN A 151 6.26 23.91 22.18
CA ASN A 151 5.97 24.44 23.52
C ASN A 151 7.25 24.87 24.26
N ALA A 152 8.29 25.26 23.52
CA ALA A 152 9.54 25.71 24.11
C ALA A 152 9.33 27.00 24.94
N VAL A 153 9.74 26.97 26.21
CA VAL A 153 9.71 28.13 27.13
C VAL A 153 11.16 28.48 27.51
N PRO A 154 11.52 29.77 27.61
CA PRO A 154 12.83 30.17 28.10
C PRO A 154 13.09 29.62 29.50
N PHE A 155 14.23 28.95 29.68
CA PHE A 155 14.73 28.48 30.97
C PHE A 155 15.80 29.45 31.51
N GLY A 156 15.94 29.55 32.84
CA GLY A 156 17.02 30.31 33.49
C GLY A 156 16.78 31.81 33.70
N VAL A 157 15.55 32.31 33.57
CA VAL A 157 15.21 33.75 33.83
C VAL A 157 14.99 34.03 35.32
N SER A 158 14.72 33.00 36.11
CA SER A 158 14.54 33.07 37.57
C SER A 158 14.83 31.70 38.19
N ASP A 159 16.09 31.28 38.10
CA ASP A 159 16.62 30.24 38.98
C ASP A 159 17.22 30.98 40.19
N PRO A 160 16.79 30.74 41.44
CA PRO A 160 17.41 31.33 42.63
C PRO A 160 18.84 30.84 42.88
#